data_AF-A0ABD0P8N5-F1
#
_entry.id   AF-A0ABD0P8N5-F1
#
_cell.length_a   1.000
_cell.length_b   1.000
_cell.length_c   1.000
_cell.angle_alpha   90.00
_cell.angle_beta   90.00
_cell.angle_gamma   90.00
#
_symmetry.space_group_name_H-M   'P 1'
#
loop_
_entity.id
_entity.type
_entity.pdbx_description
1 polymer ?
#
loop_
_entity_poly.entity_id
_entity_poly.type
_entity_poly.pdbx_seq_one_letter_code
_entity_poly.pdbx_strand_id
1 'polypeptide(L)' 'FNRCITSQLIKWFSNFREFYYIQMEKFARQAINDGVTGADELSVSRDCELFRALNMHYNKANDFE' A
#
# COMPACT_ATOMS: atom_id res chain seq x y z
N PHE A 1 -24.13 -14.65 -2.59
CA PHE A 1 -22.97 -14.82 -1.67
C PHE A 1 -23.24 -15.98 -0.74
N ASN A 2 -22.41 -17.03 -0.75
CA ASN A 2 -22.46 -18.08 0.28
C ASN A 2 -21.37 -17.82 1.33
N ARG A 3 -21.43 -18.49 2.49
CA ARG A 3 -20.47 -18.29 3.58
C ARG A 3 -19.01 -18.42 3.12
N CYS A 4 -18.70 -19.44 2.31
CA CYS A 4 -17.35 -19.68 1.81
C CYS A 4 -16.84 -18.53 0.91
N ILE A 5 -17.68 -18.06 -0.02
CA ILE A 5 -17.37 -16.93 -0.91
C ILE A 5 -17.19 -15.64 -0.09
N THR A 6 -18.06 -15.38 0.88
CA THR A 6 -17.95 -14.21 1.76
C THR A 6 -16.65 -14.26 2.57
N SER A 7 -16.31 -15.41 3.16
CA SER A 7 -15.05 -15.59 3.90
C SER A 7 -13.82 -15.41 3.00
N GLN A 8 -13.86 -15.92 1.77
CA GLN A 8 -12.75 -15.77 0.81
C GLN A 8 -12.55 -14.31 0.41
N LEU A 9 -13.64 -13.58 0.16
CA LEU A 9 -13.60 -12.17 -0.16
C LEU A 9 -13.07 -11.34 1.03
N ILE A 10 -13.56 -11.61 2.24
CA ILE A 10 -13.04 -10.96 3.46
C ILE A 10 -11.53 -11.22 3.60
N LYS A 11 -11.07 -12.46 3.39
CA LYS A 11 -9.65 -12.79 3.46
C LYS A 11 -8.82 -11.99 2.45
N TRP A 12 -9.28 -11.86 1.21
CA TRP A 12 -8.59 -11.05 0.20
C TRP A 12 -8.49 -9.58 0.62
N PHE A 13 -9.59 -8.97 1.08
CA PHE A 13 -9.57 -7.59 1.54
C PHE A 13 -8.75 -7.40 2.82
N SER A 14 -8.74 -8.37 3.72
CA SER A 14 -7.89 -8.33 4.92
C SER A 14 -6.41 -8.39 4.54
N ASN A 15 -6.00 -9.31 3.67
CA ASN A 15 -4.62 -9.40 3.19
C ASN A 15 -4.19 -8.11 2.47
N PHE A 16 -5.08 -7.54 1.65
CA PHE A 16 -4.83 -6.25 1.00
C PHE A 16 -4.59 -5.15 2.04
N ARG A 17 -5.54 -4.97 2.98
CA ARG A 17 -5.42 -3.91 3.99
C ARG A 17 -4.20 -4.08 4.88
N GLU A 18 -3.88 -5.30 5.27
CA GLU A 18 -2.72 -5.60 6.13
C GLU A 18 -1.42 -5.13 5.47
N PHE A 19 -1.12 -5.60 4.25
CA PHE A 19 0.11 -5.20 3.57
C PHE A 19 0.12 -3.70 3.24
N TYR A 20 -1.00 -3.14 2.76
CA TYR A 20 -1.11 -1.71 2.47
C TYR A 20 -0.81 -0.85 3.69
N TYR A 21 -1.44 -1.12 4.83
CA TYR A 21 -1.23 -0.32 6.04
C TYR A 21 0.17 -0.49 6.61
N ILE A 22 0.76 -1.69 6.54
CA ILE A 22 2.16 -1.89 6.94
C ILE A 22 3.10 -1.02 6.10
N GLN A 23 2.93 -0.99 4.77
CA GLN A 23 3.77 -0.15 3.91
C GLN A 23 3.54 1.34 4.20
N MET A 24 2.28 1.78 4.25
CA MET A 24 1.94 3.19 4.54
C MET A 24 2.53 3.66 5.86
N GLU A 25 2.38 2.87 6.93
CA GLU A 25 2.92 3.20 8.24
C GLU A 25 4.45 3.28 8.23
N LYS A 26 5.12 2.30 7.60
CA LYS A 26 6.58 2.28 7.46
C LYS A 26 7.09 3.57 6.81
N PHE A 27 6.53 3.95 5.66
CA PHE A 27 6.99 5.12 4.92
C PHE A 27 6.57 6.44 5.57
N ALA A 28 5.41 6.51 6.22
CA ALA A 28 5.02 7.68 7.00
C ALA A 28 5.97 7.91 8.19
N ARG A 29 6.34 6.86 8.93
CA ARG A 29 7.33 6.96 10.01
C ARG A 29 8.70 7.37 9.49
N GLN A 30 9.10 6.87 8.32
CA GLN A 30 10.35 7.26 7.68
C GLN A 30 10.35 8.76 7.35
N ALA A 31 9.29 9.28 6.72
CA ALA A 31 9.17 10.71 6.42
C ALA A 31 9.24 11.59 7.67
N ILE A 32 8.60 11.17 8.77
CA ILE A 32 8.69 11.85 10.07
C ILE A 32 10.13 11.86 10.59
N ASN A 33 10.83 10.72 10.52
CA ASN A 33 12.22 10.60 10.97
C ASN A 33 13.19 11.44 10.12
N ASP A 34 12.90 11.59 8.82
CA ASP A 34 13.67 12.42 7.89
C ASP A 34 13.35 13.91 8.04
N GLY A 35 12.45 14.28 8.97
CA GLY A 35 12.11 15.66 9.28
C GLY A 35 11.18 16.31 8.27
N VAL A 36 10.43 15.53 7.48
CA VAL A 36 9.41 16.08 6.58
C VAL A 36 8.30 16.72 7.42
N THR A 37 8.08 18.02 7.23
CA THR A 37 7.13 18.80 8.04
C THR A 37 6.01 19.42 7.21
N GLY A 38 6.22 19.63 5.91
CA GLY A 38 5.20 20.09 4.97
C GLY A 38 4.36 18.95 4.40
N ALA A 39 3.05 19.15 4.31
CA ALA A 39 2.17 18.23 3.60
C ALA A 39 2.39 18.27 2.07
N ASP A 40 2.93 19.37 1.57
CA ASP A 40 3.38 19.56 0.19
C ASP A 40 4.64 18.75 -0.15
N GLU A 41 5.47 18.46 0.85
CA GLU A 41 6.64 17.60 0.71
C GLU A 41 6.27 16.10 0.72
N LEU A 42 5.10 15.74 1.27
CA LEU A 42 4.56 14.38 1.26
C LEU A 42 3.94 14.05 -0.10
N SER A 43 4.80 13.86 -1.10
CA SER A 43 4.41 13.41 -2.43
C SER A 43 4.74 11.93 -2.64
N VAL A 44 3.83 11.20 -3.31
CA VAL A 44 4.06 9.83 -3.76
C VAL A 44 4.03 9.82 -5.28
N SER A 45 5.20 9.89 -5.89
CA SER A 45 5.41 9.73 -7.33
C SER A 45 5.68 8.28 -7.70
N ARG A 46 5.73 7.97 -9.01
CA ARG A 46 5.96 6.60 -9.51
C ARG A 46 7.36 6.06 -9.18
N ASP A 47 8.32 6.95 -8.94
CA ASP A 47 9.68 6.63 -8.52
C ASP A 47 9.81 6.42 -6.99
N CYS A 48 8.79 6.77 -6.20
CA CYS A 48 8.81 6.51 -4.77
C CYS A 48 8.87 5.02 -4.45
N GLU A 49 9.65 4.66 -3.43
CA GLU A 49 9.77 3.28 -2.98
C GLU A 49 8.44 2.68 -2.51
N LEU A 50 7.57 3.49 -1.90
CA LEU A 50 6.21 3.09 -1.53
C LEU A 50 5.42 2.63 -2.76
N PHE A 51 5.42 3.43 -3.84
CA PHE A 51 4.74 3.06 -5.08
C PHE A 51 5.30 1.77 -5.65
N ARG A 52 6.64 1.64 -5.71
CA ARG A 52 7.30 0.44 -6.22
C ARG A 52 6.94 -0.80 -5.38
N ALA A 53 6.93 -0.68 -4.06
CA ALA A 53 6.57 -1.77 -3.15
C ALA A 53 5.12 -2.25 -3.35
N LEU A 54 4.18 -1.30 -3.49
CA LEU A 54 2.78 -1.60 -3.75
C LEU A 54 2.59 -2.22 -5.15
N ASN A 55 3.22 -1.65 -6.18
CA ASN A 55 3.12 -2.13 -7.56
C ASN A 55 3.68 -3.55 -7.70
N MET A 56 4.86 -3.85 -7.14
CA MET A 56 5.43 -5.20 -7.17
C MET A 56 4.57 -6.22 -6.42
N HIS A 57 3.84 -5.81 -5.38
CA HIS A 57 3.03 -6.72 -4.58
C HIS A 57 1.68 -7.02 -5.23
N TYR A 58 0.97 -6.00 -5.74
CA TYR A 58 -0.40 -6.13 -6.24
C TYR A 58 -0.51 -6.18 -7.77
N ASN A 59 0.44 -5.59 -8.50
CA ASN A 59 0.37 -5.41 -9.96
C ASN A 59 1.48 -6.18 -10.68
N LYS A 60 1.61 -7.48 -10.40
CA LYS A 60 2.69 -8.32 -10.95
C LYS A 60 2.71 -8.41 -12.48
N ALA A 61 1.55 -8.29 -13.11
CA ALA A 61 1.41 -8.30 -14.57
C ALA A 61 1.60 -6.90 -15.19
N ASN A 62 1.68 -5.84 -14.38
CA ASN A 62 1.66 -4.44 -14.83
C ASN A 62 0.44 -4.11 -15.72
N ASP A 63 -0.70 -4.72 -15.44
CA ASP A 63 -1.94 -4.49 -16.20
C ASP A 63 -2.64 -3.17 -15.84
N PHE A 64 -2.20 -2.53 -14.75
CA PHE A 64 -2.75 -1.27 -14.23
C PHE A 64 -1.68 -0.17 -14.24
N GLU A 65 -2.06 1.07 -14.62
CA GLU A 65 -1.16 2.24 -14.71
C GLU A 65 -1.67 3.46 -13.94
#